data_AF-A0A651DMB9-F1
#
_entry.id   AF-A0A651DMB9-F1
#
_cell.length_a   1.000
_cell.length_b   1.000
_cell.length_c   1.000
_cell.angle_alpha   90.00
_cell.angle_beta   90.00
_cell.angle_gamma   90.00
#
_symmetry.space_group_name_H-M   'P 1'
#
loop_
_entity.id
_entity.type
_entity.pdbx_description
1 polymer ?
#
loop_
_entity_poly.entity_id
_entity_poly.type
_entity_poly.pdbx_seq_one_letter_code
_entity_poly.pdbx_strand_id
1 'polypeptide(L)' 'MEHIIYFTSLLLFFALNLRILQALHIENKFQKMKLWEIKTAYFLLALITAHMLAEIMVRFSKLLLGIMP' A
#
# COMPACT_ATOMS: atom_id res chain seq x y z
N MET A 1 -20.48 -2.77 3.80
CA MET A 1 -19.85 -2.52 2.47
C MET A 1 -18.52 -1.79 2.60
N GLU A 2 -18.43 -0.71 3.37
CA GLU A 2 -17.19 0.07 3.52
C GLU A 2 -15.98 -0.74 4.00
N HIS A 3 -16.15 -1.59 5.02
CA HIS A 3 -15.07 -2.46 5.49
C HIS A 3 -14.57 -3.45 4.42
N ILE A 4 -15.48 -3.91 3.54
CA ILE A 4 -15.13 -4.82 2.45
C ILE A 4 -14.30 -4.06 1.41
N ILE A 5 -14.77 -2.88 0.99
CA ILE A 5 -14.05 -2.01 0.05
C ILE A 5 -12.68 -1.63 0.61
N TYR A 6 -12.61 -1.28 1.89
CA TYR A 6 -11.36 -0.96 2.57
C TYR A 6 -10.40 -2.15 2.55
N PHE A 7 -10.83 -3.33 3.02
CA PHE A 7 -9.95 -4.49 3.16
C PHE A 7 -9.48 -5.03 1.81
N THR A 8 -10.35 -5.09 0.80
CA THR A 8 -9.97 -5.49 -0.56
C THR A 8 -9.00 -4.50 -1.19
N SER A 9 -9.27 -3.19 -1.06
CA SER A 9 -8.38 -2.14 -1.56
C SER A 9 -7.03 -2.15 -0.84
N LEU A 10 -7.02 -2.35 0.47
CA LEU A 10 -5.80 -2.45 1.27
C LEU A 10 -4.91 -3.58 0.78
N LEU A 11 -5.45 -4.79 0.65
CA LEU A 11 -4.67 -5.94 0.16
C LEU A 11 -4.15 -5.73 -1.26
N LEU A 12 -4.98 -5.18 -2.14
CA LEU A 12 -4.66 -4.97 -3.55
C LEU A 12 -3.58 -3.89 -3.70
N PHE A 13 -3.75 -2.74 -3.07
CA PHE A 13 -2.74 -1.69 -3.07
C PHE A 13 -1.47 -2.09 -2.35
N PHE A 14 -1.55 -2.86 -1.25
CA PHE A 14 -0.36 -3.37 -0.56
C PHE A 14 0.47 -4.26 -1.48
N ALA A 15 -0.16 -5.24 -2.14
CA ALA A 15 0.52 -6.13 -3.07
C ALA A 15 1.14 -5.38 -4.25
N LEU A 16 0.44 -4.37 -4.80
CA LEU A 16 0.97 -3.52 -5.87
C LEU A 16 2.17 -2.68 -5.41
N ASN A 17 2.04 -1.96 -4.29
CA ASN A 17 3.11 -1.12 -3.75
C ASN A 17 4.36 -1.95 -3.43
N LEU A 18 4.19 -3.13 -2.82
CA LEU A 18 5.30 -4.01 -2.48
C LEU A 18 6.03 -4.50 -3.74
N ARG A 19 5.29 -4.89 -4.79
CA ARG A 19 5.89 -5.26 -6.08
C ARG A 19 6.65 -4.11 -6.74
N ILE A 20 6.09 -2.90 -6.72
CA ILE A 20 6.73 -1.70 -7.27
C ILE A 20 8.03 -1.40 -6.51
N LEU A 21 8.00 -1.40 -5.18
CA LEU A 21 9.19 -1.13 -4.35
C LEU A 21 10.29 -2.17 -4.56
N GLN A 22 9.93 -3.45 -4.67
CA GLN A 22 10.88 -4.52 -4.99
C GLN A 22 11.48 -4.36 -6.41
N ALA A 23 10.68 -3.93 -7.38
CA ALA A 23 11.13 -3.71 -8.76
C ALA A 23 12.10 -2.51 -8.90
N LEU A 24 12.07 -1.56 -7.95
CA LEU A 24 13.04 -0.47 -7.94
C LEU A 24 14.47 -0.93 -7.61
N HIS A 25 14.63 -2.17 -7.13
CA HIS A 25 15.93 -2.79 -6.83
C HIS A 25 16.88 -1.87 -6.05
N ILE A 26 16.33 -1.01 -5.18
CA ILE A 26 17.13 -0.04 -4.41
C ILE A 26 18.09 -0.83 -3.51
N GLU A 27 17.73 -2.05 -3.10
CA GLU A 27 18.60 -2.96 -2.36
C GLU A 27 19.96 -3.23 -3.03
N ASN A 28 20.06 -3.19 -4.37
CA ASN A 28 21.30 -3.43 -5.09
C ASN A 28 22.30 -2.26 -4.98
N LYS A 29 21.85 -1.08 -4.54
CA LYS A 29 22.71 0.09 -4.30
C LYS A 29 23.31 0.13 -2.89
N PHE A 30 22.89 -0.75 -1.98
CA PHE A 30 23.32 -0.77 -0.58
C PHE A 30 24.17 -2.00 -0.25
N GLN A 31 25.02 -1.90 0.77
CA GLN A 31 25.86 -3.00 1.23
C GLN A 31 25.02 -4.19 1.71
N LYS A 32 25.48 -5.43 1.41
CA LYS A 32 24.75 -6.70 1.67
C LYS A 32 24.26 -6.87 3.12
N MET A 33 24.92 -6.24 4.11
CA MET A 33 24.52 -6.32 5.51
C MET A 33 23.18 -5.62 5.83
N LYS A 34 22.69 -4.71 4.96
CA LYS A 34 21.45 -3.93 5.18
C LYS A 34 20.25 -4.38 4.33
N LEU A 35 20.38 -5.49 3.60
CA LEU A 35 19.31 -5.98 2.72
C LEU A 35 18.00 -6.28 3.48
N TRP A 36 18.12 -6.75 4.71
CA TRP A 36 16.95 -7.03 5.56
C TRP A 36 16.24 -5.75 5.98
N GLU A 37 16.99 -4.73 6.41
CA GLU A 37 16.45 -3.41 6.77
C GLU A 37 15.69 -2.77 5.60
N ILE A 38 16.24 -2.88 4.38
CA ILE A 38 15.61 -2.33 3.17
C ILE A 38 14.31 -3.06 2.84
N LYS A 39 14.29 -4.39 2.95
CA LYS A 39 13.06 -5.19 2.73
C LYS A 39 11.99 -4.84 3.77
N THR A 40 12.37 -4.64 5.03
CA THR A 40 11.45 -4.18 6.08
C THR A 40 10.94 -2.76 5.78
N ALA A 41 11.81 -1.86 5.30
CA ALA A 41 11.42 -0.52 4.91
C ALA A 41 10.40 -0.54 3.76
N TYR A 42 10.61 -1.38 2.74
CA TYR A 42 9.63 -1.56 1.66
C TYR A 42 8.29 -2.08 2.16
N PHE A 43 8.30 -3.05 3.08
CA PHE A 43 7.08 -3.59 3.65
C PHE A 43 6.30 -2.51 4.41
N LEU A 44 6.97 -1.75 5.28
CA LEU A 44 6.35 -0.67 6.05
C LEU A 44 5.82 0.44 5.14
N LEU A 45 6.62 0.88 4.16
CA LEU A 45 6.21 1.89 3.19
C LEU A 45 5.00 1.42 2.39
N ALA A 46 5.02 0.18 1.88
CA ALA A 46 3.89 -0.38 1.15
C ALA A 46 2.62 -0.45 2.00
N LEU A 47 2.75 -0.78 3.29
CA LEU A 47 1.59 -0.88 4.20
C LEU A 47 0.99 0.49 4.49
N ILE A 48 1.82 1.49 4.77
CA ILE A 48 1.37 2.86 5.03
C ILE A 48 0.70 3.46 3.79
N THR A 49 1.33 3.32 2.62
CA THR A 49 0.75 3.85 1.38
C THR A 49 -0.54 3.14 1.01
N ALA A 50 -0.60 1.81 1.16
CA ALA A 50 -1.81 1.04 0.92
C ALA A 50 -2.95 1.42 1.86
N HIS A 51 -2.67 1.69 3.14
CA HIS A 51 -3.65 2.17 4.09
C HIS A 51 -4.27 3.50 3.65
N MET A 52 -3.42 4.49 3.30
CA MET A 52 -3.89 5.79 2.80
C MET A 52 -4.72 5.66 1.52
N LEU A 53 -4.27 4.85 0.56
CA LEU A 53 -4.99 4.58 -0.69
C LEU A 53 -6.33 3.89 -0.45
N ALA A 54 -6.39 2.94 0.49
CA ALA A 54 -7.63 2.25 0.84
C ALA A 54 -8.65 3.21 1.49
N GLU A 55 -8.21 4.12 2.37
CA GLU A 55 -9.10 5.15 2.93
C GLU A 55 -9.64 6.08 1.84
N ILE A 56 -8.78 6.51 0.91
CA ILE A 56 -9.20 7.32 -0.23
C ILE A 56 -10.25 6.57 -1.05
N MET A 57 -10.06 5.27 -1.29
CA MET A 57 -11.01 4.46 -2.05
C MET A 57 -12.36 4.34 -1.36
N VAL A 58 -12.38 4.21 -0.02
CA VAL A 58 -13.63 4.24 0.75
C VAL A 58 -14.33 5.59 0.59
N ARG A 59 -13.60 6.71 0.75
CA ARG A 59 -14.16 8.05 0.56
C ARG A 59 -14.69 8.25 -0.86
N PHE A 60 -13.96 7.76 -1.86
CA PHE A 60 -14.37 7.83 -3.27
C PHE A 60 -15.63 7.00 -3.53
N SER A 61 -15.73 5.81 -2.92
CA SER A 61 -16.93 4.96 -3.03
C SER A 61 -18.17 5.62 -2.40
N LYS A 62 -18.01 6.35 -1.29
CA LYS A 62 -19.09 7.13 -0.65
C LYS A 62 -19.58 8.26 -1.55
N LEU A 63 -18.63 9.00 -2.14
CA LEU A 63 -18.92 10.07 -3.11
C LEU A 63 -19.69 9.53 -4.32
N LEU A 64 -19.25 8.41 -4.89
CA LEU A 64 -19.89 7.77 -6.05
C LEU A 64 -21.30 7.29 -5.76
N LEU A 65 -21.54 6.74 -4.57
CA LEU A 65 -22.86 6.26 -4.16
C LEU A 65 -23.80 7.40 -3.72
N GLY A 66 -23.32 8.65 -3.69
CA GLY A 66 -24.09 9.79 -3.16
C GLY A 66 -24.38 9.69 -1.66
N ILE A 67 -23.70 8.78 -0.97
CA ILE A 67 -23.81 8.57 0.48
C ILE A 67 -22.74 9.44 1.14
N MET A 68 -22.94 10.74 1.06
CA MET A 68 -22.26 11.68 1.96
C MET A 68 -23.04 11.73 3.28
N PRO A 69 -22.39 11.85 4.45
CA PRO A 69 -22.98 12.65 5.52
C PRO A 69 -23.07 14.13 5.10
#